data_AF-A0A534UEF2-F1
#
_entry.id   AF-A0A534UEF2-F1
#
_cell.length_a   1.000
_cell.length_b   1.000
_cell.length_c   1.000
_cell.angle_alpha   90.00
_cell.angle_beta   90.00
_cell.angle_gamma   90.00
#
_symmetry.space_group_name_H-M   'P 1'
#
loop_
_entity.id
_entity.type
_entity.pdbx_description
1 polymer ?
#
loop_
_entity_poly.entity_id
_entity_poly.type
_entity_poly.pdbx_seq_one_letter_code
_entity_poly.pdbx_strand_id
1 'polypeptide(L)'
;MAVLARGAARRGRRRRRPRSVLDAGCQGRRSDTAEVGSVRRRHRGGHRLGVPHGDTALLTDGRHRPALSRYPATMRRLTLFTLLFAAAGAGQPEGALITLGVGQQKVIQLGNVARVAIGEPEIADVRQVGGGGELLITGVGEGRTSLLVWRTNGSRLGYLVVVRRQDPRELMIEVRALLGEREGIHVRVVGDRVILEGETLTGDDYERVQQITQLYPQVTSFVRPSGNARRLAAEALNRALQRHGLRGVSAGVLGNTLVLEGSVESKDDLRKLDLIARAAAEKAENLVTVGMKRMILVEVDFVEASTGSSRAVGIKPPAALVSTGEGATASVSIIHPIAGLDSGQTQRSASVSVSASAATDFSAGARFDNGAVRVLSQPRLVCASGEKAQFVAGGEIPIVMVTQSQSSVEFKKFGILLDITPTADRSGNIAAEIHAEVSDVDRSIAVRANGFDLPGLRVRDVKTSVTVKDGETIVLSGLFNYSEDKEVSKVPLLGHIPILGELFKSRSFVERKTELAIYVTPRMISPGTEKANELIDGARKLYKDAEDSVSFSVFD
;
A
#
# COMPACT_ATOMS: atom_id res chain seq x y z
N MET A 1 11.39 38.93 43.23
CA MET A 1 11.94 38.94 44.60
C MET A 1 11.96 37.51 45.12
N ALA A 2 13.15 36.99 45.40
CA ALA A 2 13.35 35.66 45.97
C ALA A 2 13.72 35.81 47.45
N VAL A 3 12.96 35.18 48.34
CA VAL A 3 13.33 34.96 49.75
C VAL A 3 12.59 33.70 50.24
N LEU A 4 13.29 32.57 50.38
CA LEU A 4 13.56 31.93 51.69
C LEU A 4 14.23 30.57 51.53
N ALA A 5 15.39 30.45 52.18
CA ALA A 5 16.16 29.25 52.40
C ALA A 5 15.88 28.67 53.80
N ARG A 6 16.00 27.34 53.92
CA ARG A 6 16.45 26.50 55.08
C ARG A 6 16.03 25.06 54.72
N GLY A 7 16.86 24.02 54.68
CA GLY A 7 18.15 23.76 55.30
C GLY A 7 17.98 22.83 56.50
N ALA A 8 18.10 21.50 56.31
CA ALA A 8 18.53 20.55 57.34
C ALA A 8 18.89 19.18 56.75
N ALA A 9 20.11 18.75 57.03
CA ALA A 9 20.71 17.47 56.66
C ALA A 9 20.54 16.41 57.77
N ARG A 10 20.60 15.11 57.43
CA ARG A 10 21.42 14.10 58.15
C ARG A 10 21.41 12.70 57.49
N ARG A 11 22.65 12.19 57.27
CA ARG A 11 23.19 10.82 57.45
C ARG A 11 22.33 9.64 56.92
N GLY A 12 22.78 8.76 56.03
CA GLY A 12 24.11 8.17 55.86
C GLY A 12 24.07 6.68 56.24
N ARG A 13 24.22 5.76 55.28
CA ARG A 13 24.65 4.37 55.54
C ARG A 13 25.23 3.71 54.28
N ARG A 14 26.55 3.49 54.32
CA ARG A 14 27.31 2.59 53.44
C ARG A 14 26.81 1.15 53.60
N ARG A 15 26.71 0.40 52.50
CA ARG A 15 26.79 -1.08 52.54
C ARG A 15 27.87 -1.58 51.57
N ARG A 16 28.62 -2.53 52.11
CA ARG A 16 29.85 -3.17 51.63
C ARG A 16 29.56 -4.12 50.47
N ARG A 17 30.49 -4.20 49.50
CA ARG A 17 30.68 -5.39 48.64
C ARG A 17 31.56 -6.41 49.37
N PRO A 18 31.34 -7.73 49.21
CA PRO A 18 32.33 -8.73 49.59
C PRO A 18 33.27 -9.06 48.41
N ARG A 19 34.51 -9.43 48.76
CA ARG A 19 35.53 -10.10 47.96
C ARG A 19 35.66 -11.54 48.46
N SER A 20 35.83 -12.48 47.55
CA SER A 20 36.51 -13.80 47.68
C SER A 20 36.89 -14.18 46.25
N VAL A 21 38.14 -14.31 45.78
CA VAL A 21 39.38 -15.01 46.22
C VAL A 21 39.33 -16.52 45.98
N LEU A 22 40.35 -16.98 45.23
CA LEU A 22 40.84 -18.34 44.90
C LEU A 22 40.32 -18.97 43.61
N ASP A 23 41.11 -19.65 42.78
CA ASP A 23 42.56 -19.64 42.49
C ASP A 23 42.79 -20.58 41.29
N ALA A 24 43.97 -20.46 40.68
CA ALA A 24 44.75 -21.51 40.03
C ALA A 24 44.45 -21.99 38.59
N GLY A 25 45.51 -21.92 37.78
CA GLY A 25 45.88 -22.93 36.77
C GLY A 25 46.00 -22.38 35.35
N CYS A 26 47.16 -21.87 34.91
CA CYS A 26 48.20 -22.60 34.15
C CYS A 26 47.67 -23.25 32.85
N GLN A 27 48.26 -23.15 31.65
CA GLN A 27 49.66 -22.93 31.28
C GLN A 27 49.78 -22.86 29.74
N GLY A 28 50.75 -22.08 29.24
CA GLY A 28 51.46 -22.31 27.96
C GLY A 28 50.68 -22.00 26.68
N ARG A 29 51.27 -21.58 25.56
CA ARG A 29 52.67 -21.49 25.12
C ARG A 29 52.61 -20.76 23.76
N ARG A 30 53.62 -19.90 23.49
CA ARG A 30 54.33 -19.69 22.19
C ARG A 30 53.46 -19.29 20.98
N SER A 31 53.86 -18.42 20.05
CA SER A 31 55.16 -17.83 19.70
C SER A 31 54.90 -16.79 18.60
N ASP A 32 55.67 -15.71 18.64
CA ASP A 32 56.32 -14.95 17.57
C ASP A 32 55.84 -15.03 16.11
N THR A 33 55.86 -13.84 15.49
CA THR A 33 56.17 -13.44 14.10
C THR A 33 55.06 -12.53 13.53
N ALA A 34 55.31 -11.41 12.85
CA ALA A 34 56.52 -10.66 12.56
C ALA A 34 56.09 -9.22 12.15
N GLU A 35 56.88 -8.23 12.53
CA GLU A 35 56.92 -6.90 11.88
C GLU A 35 57.64 -6.96 10.53
N VAL A 36 57.55 -5.84 9.78
CA VAL A 36 58.29 -5.40 8.57
C VAL A 36 57.34 -5.27 7.37
N GLY A 37 57.18 -4.13 6.70
CA GLY A 37 57.90 -2.87 6.84
C GLY A 37 57.26 -1.74 6.02
N SER A 38 57.67 -0.54 6.39
CA SER A 38 57.39 0.74 5.74
C SER A 38 58.16 0.93 4.44
N VAL A 39 57.56 1.54 3.40
CA VAL A 39 58.29 2.46 2.49
C VAL A 39 57.43 3.66 2.07
N ARG A 40 57.94 4.83 2.46
CA ARG A 40 57.68 6.23 2.04
C ARG A 40 57.63 6.48 0.51
N ARG A 41 56.80 7.44 0.08
CA ARG A 41 57.11 8.80 -0.47
C ARG A 41 55.89 9.33 -1.26
N ARG A 42 55.31 10.50 -0.89
CA ARG A 42 55.55 11.87 -1.44
C ARG A 42 55.32 11.95 -2.97
N HIS A 43 54.66 12.93 -3.58
CA HIS A 43 54.13 14.25 -3.20
C HIS A 43 53.39 14.83 -4.43
N ARG A 44 52.49 15.82 -4.21
CA ARG A 44 52.04 16.90 -5.13
C ARG A 44 51.21 16.45 -6.34
N GLY A 45 50.08 17.03 -6.69
CA GLY A 45 49.59 18.42 -6.65
C GLY A 45 49.01 18.63 -8.07
N GLY A 46 47.73 18.89 -8.30
CA GLY A 46 47.00 20.13 -8.03
C GLY A 46 46.37 20.60 -9.36
N HIS A 47 45.19 21.26 -9.29
CA HIS A 47 44.50 22.03 -10.34
C HIS A 47 43.83 21.23 -11.49
N ARG A 48 42.69 21.59 -12.08
CA ARG A 48 41.62 22.60 -11.87
C ARG A 48 40.51 22.26 -12.89
N LEU A 49 39.25 22.59 -12.54
CA LEU A 49 38.15 23.14 -13.36
C LEU A 49 37.85 22.59 -14.77
N GLY A 50 36.57 22.25 -14.98
CA GLY A 50 35.95 22.13 -16.30
C GLY A 50 34.45 21.85 -16.23
N VAL A 51 33.65 22.91 -16.09
CA VAL A 51 32.22 22.94 -16.43
C VAL A 51 32.11 23.32 -17.91
N PRO A 52 31.07 22.85 -18.64
CA PRO A 52 30.53 23.67 -19.71
C PRO A 52 29.03 23.93 -19.55
N HIS A 53 28.66 25.20 -19.72
CA HIS A 53 27.35 25.67 -20.17
C HIS A 53 27.40 25.91 -21.68
N GLY A 54 26.25 25.81 -22.36
CA GLY A 54 26.09 26.30 -23.73
C GLY A 54 24.76 25.92 -24.36
N ASP A 55 23.79 26.84 -24.27
CA ASP A 55 22.55 26.90 -25.07
C ASP A 55 22.83 27.07 -26.57
N THR A 56 21.88 26.67 -27.44
CA THR A 56 20.97 27.55 -28.25
C THR A 56 20.57 26.94 -29.61
N ALA A 57 19.24 26.92 -29.83
CA ALA A 57 18.48 27.27 -31.06
C ALA A 57 18.39 26.38 -32.34
N LEU A 58 17.13 25.96 -32.58
CA LEU A 58 16.26 26.15 -33.76
C LEU A 58 16.34 25.29 -35.05
N LEU A 59 15.12 24.78 -35.37
CA LEU A 59 14.51 24.47 -36.68
C LEU A 59 14.99 23.23 -37.46
N THR A 60 14.13 22.21 -37.58
CA THR A 60 13.30 21.95 -38.79
C THR A 60 12.25 20.84 -38.54
N ASP A 61 11.31 20.78 -39.48
CA ASP A 61 9.93 20.28 -39.54
C ASP A 61 9.71 18.74 -39.46
N GLY A 62 8.47 18.31 -39.19
CA GLY A 62 8.13 16.88 -39.27
C GLY A 62 6.80 16.36 -38.66
N ARG A 63 5.69 17.07 -38.86
CA ARG A 63 4.27 16.62 -38.94
C ARG A 63 3.75 15.30 -38.28
N HIS A 64 2.59 15.52 -37.61
CA HIS A 64 1.34 14.72 -37.52
C HIS A 64 1.28 13.43 -36.67
N ARG A 65 0.49 13.48 -35.57
CA ARG A 65 -0.83 12.82 -35.42
C ARG A 65 -1.63 13.49 -34.28
N PRO A 66 -2.96 13.67 -34.41
CA PRO A 66 -3.81 13.70 -33.23
C PRO A 66 -4.88 12.60 -33.25
N ALA A 67 -5.33 12.33 -32.02
CA ALA A 67 -6.33 11.37 -31.58
C ALA A 67 -7.76 11.76 -31.98
N LEU A 68 -8.71 10.90 -31.54
CA LEU A 68 -10.16 11.05 -31.30
C LEU A 68 -10.90 9.85 -31.93
N SER A 69 -12.02 9.33 -31.46
CA SER A 69 -12.88 9.55 -30.29
C SER A 69 -13.92 8.42 -30.32
N ARG A 70 -14.59 8.19 -29.19
CA ARG A 70 -15.63 7.18 -28.95
C ARG A 70 -17.01 7.53 -29.58
N TYR A 71 -17.86 6.48 -29.63
CA TYR A 71 -19.34 6.45 -29.56
C TYR A 71 -20.16 6.57 -30.89
N PRO A 72 -21.47 6.19 -30.92
CA PRO A 72 -21.93 4.81 -31.11
C PRO A 72 -23.10 4.70 -32.14
N ALA A 73 -23.75 3.54 -32.15
CA ALA A 73 -24.91 3.13 -32.93
C ALA A 73 -26.01 4.19 -33.19
N THR A 74 -26.62 4.15 -34.38
CA THR A 74 -28.05 3.85 -34.58
C THR A 74 -28.42 3.82 -36.07
N MET A 75 -29.50 3.10 -36.32
CA MET A 75 -29.92 2.45 -37.55
C MET A 75 -31.13 3.20 -38.12
N ARG A 76 -31.15 3.60 -39.41
CA ARG A 76 -32.37 3.55 -40.25
C ARG A 76 -32.14 3.93 -41.72
N ARG A 77 -32.38 2.92 -42.57
CA ARG A 77 -33.04 2.89 -43.88
C ARG A 77 -33.28 4.21 -44.63
N LEU A 78 -32.84 4.32 -45.88
CA LEU A 78 -33.75 4.35 -47.05
C LEU A 78 -33.02 4.16 -48.40
N THR A 79 -33.69 3.43 -49.27
CA THR A 79 -33.42 3.00 -50.67
C THR A 79 -33.59 4.09 -51.74
N LEU A 80 -32.76 4.08 -52.81
CA LEU A 80 -33.13 4.27 -54.24
C LEU A 80 -31.86 4.15 -55.13
N PHE A 81 -31.64 3.08 -55.90
CA PHE A 81 -32.03 2.76 -57.30
C PHE A 81 -31.28 3.49 -58.45
N THR A 82 -30.34 2.74 -59.05
CA THR A 82 -29.83 2.69 -60.46
C THR A 82 -29.28 3.92 -61.20
N LEU A 83 -28.05 3.80 -61.75
CA LEU A 83 -27.83 3.54 -63.19
C LEU A 83 -26.36 3.18 -63.54
N LEU A 84 -26.25 2.49 -64.67
CA LEU A 84 -25.18 1.77 -65.35
C LEU A 84 -23.92 2.61 -65.73
N PHE A 85 -22.70 2.07 -65.56
CA PHE A 85 -21.77 1.73 -66.65
C PHE A 85 -20.47 1.07 -66.14
N ALA A 86 -19.96 0.14 -66.95
CA ALA A 86 -18.79 -0.69 -66.69
C ALA A 86 -17.45 0.06 -66.82
N ALA A 87 -16.50 -0.29 -65.96
CA ALA A 87 -15.08 -0.31 -66.31
C ALA A 87 -14.37 -1.42 -65.50
N ALA A 88 -13.58 -2.19 -66.22
CA ALA A 88 -12.95 -3.42 -65.82
C ALA A 88 -11.76 -3.24 -64.86
N GLY A 89 -11.43 -4.33 -64.17
CA GLY A 89 -10.05 -4.61 -63.74
C GLY A 89 -9.73 -4.25 -62.30
N ALA A 90 -10.01 -5.18 -61.37
CA ALA A 90 -9.29 -5.24 -60.09
C ALA A 90 -8.92 -6.70 -59.81
N GLY A 91 -7.60 -6.94 -59.73
CA GLY A 91 -6.99 -8.24 -59.51
C GLY A 91 -7.45 -8.90 -58.20
N GLN A 92 -7.58 -10.21 -58.27
CA GLN A 92 -7.89 -11.07 -57.13
C GLN A 92 -6.67 -11.19 -56.20
N PRO A 93 -6.87 -11.31 -54.88
CA PRO A 93 -5.79 -11.61 -53.96
C PRO A 93 -5.20 -13.00 -54.29
N GLU A 94 -3.90 -13.03 -54.60
CA GLU A 94 -3.14 -14.26 -54.81
C GLU A 94 -2.89 -14.99 -53.48
N GLY A 95 -3.33 -16.26 -53.43
CA GLY A 95 -2.44 -17.39 -53.13
C GLY A 95 -2.05 -17.65 -51.67
N ALA A 96 -2.97 -18.14 -50.83
CA ALA A 96 -2.53 -18.87 -49.63
C ALA A 96 -1.91 -20.23 -50.03
N LEU A 97 -0.69 -20.50 -49.57
CA LEU A 97 0.04 -21.74 -49.84
C LEU A 97 -0.50 -22.90 -48.99
N ILE A 98 -0.81 -24.02 -49.61
CA ILE A 98 -1.22 -25.27 -48.95
C ILE A 98 -0.20 -26.34 -49.28
N THR A 99 0.53 -26.84 -48.28
CA THR A 99 1.48 -27.94 -48.46
C THR A 99 0.89 -29.24 -47.94
N LEU A 100 1.01 -30.32 -48.72
CA LEU A 100 0.51 -31.66 -48.41
C LEU A 100 1.56 -32.72 -48.77
N GLY A 101 1.56 -33.84 -48.05
CA GLY A 101 2.22 -35.08 -48.45
C GLY A 101 1.40 -35.82 -49.51
N VAL A 102 2.06 -36.61 -50.37
CA VAL A 102 1.37 -37.59 -51.22
C VAL A 102 0.59 -38.57 -50.33
N GLY A 103 -0.72 -38.72 -50.56
CA GLY A 103 -1.65 -39.50 -49.74
C GLY A 103 -2.20 -38.77 -48.50
N GLN A 104 -1.70 -37.57 -48.17
CA GLN A 104 -2.16 -36.80 -47.01
C GLN A 104 -3.45 -36.05 -47.32
N GLN A 105 -4.37 -36.01 -46.35
CA GLN A 105 -5.61 -35.26 -46.43
C GLN A 105 -5.61 -34.08 -45.46
N LYS A 106 -6.13 -32.93 -45.90
CA LYS A 106 -6.27 -31.73 -45.09
C LYS A 106 -7.63 -31.09 -45.32
N VAL A 107 -8.37 -30.88 -44.24
CA VAL A 107 -9.64 -30.15 -44.28
C VAL A 107 -9.38 -28.66 -44.09
N ILE A 108 -9.93 -27.84 -44.97
CA ILE A 108 -9.95 -26.38 -44.81
C ILE A 108 -11.40 -25.90 -44.71
N GLN A 109 -11.65 -25.01 -43.76
CA GLN A 109 -12.97 -24.47 -43.50
C GLN A 109 -13.04 -23.06 -44.12
N LEU A 110 -13.78 -22.93 -45.22
CA LEU A 110 -13.81 -21.68 -46.01
C LEU A 110 -15.15 -20.96 -45.96
N GLY A 111 -16.20 -21.64 -45.48
CA GLY A 111 -17.57 -21.15 -45.35
C GLY A 111 -18.21 -20.86 -46.71
N ASN A 112 -19.44 -21.36 -46.94
CA ASN A 112 -20.24 -21.01 -48.11
C ASN A 112 -19.54 -21.23 -49.46
N VAL A 113 -19.01 -22.42 -49.69
CA VAL A 113 -18.37 -22.81 -50.96
C VAL A 113 -19.43 -23.21 -51.97
N ALA A 114 -19.47 -22.53 -53.12
CA ALA A 114 -20.40 -22.78 -54.22
C ALA A 114 -19.85 -23.81 -55.22
N ARG A 115 -18.55 -23.72 -55.55
CA ARG A 115 -17.84 -24.67 -56.41
C ARG A 115 -16.34 -24.62 -56.17
N VAL A 116 -15.64 -25.69 -56.54
CA VAL A 116 -14.18 -25.80 -56.50
C VAL A 116 -13.65 -26.31 -57.82
N ALA A 117 -12.43 -25.93 -58.17
CA ALA A 117 -11.70 -26.49 -59.30
C ALA A 117 -10.23 -26.66 -58.91
N ILE A 118 -9.66 -27.79 -59.30
CA ILE A 118 -8.23 -28.06 -59.18
C ILE A 118 -7.63 -28.07 -60.58
N GLY A 119 -6.47 -27.43 -60.75
CA GLY A 119 -5.80 -27.33 -62.05
C GLY A 119 -5.34 -28.69 -62.56
N GLU A 120 -4.63 -29.42 -61.70
CA GLU A 120 -4.07 -30.75 -61.98
C GLU A 120 -4.55 -31.77 -60.93
N PRO A 121 -5.54 -32.61 -61.26
CA PRO A 121 -6.11 -33.60 -60.33
C PRO A 121 -5.17 -34.78 -60.04
N GLU A 122 -4.19 -35.04 -60.90
CA GLU A 122 -3.15 -36.05 -60.65
C GLU A 122 -2.23 -35.65 -59.48
N ILE A 123 -2.15 -34.36 -59.16
CA ILE A 123 -1.33 -33.82 -58.06
C ILE A 123 -2.14 -33.74 -56.76
N ALA A 124 -3.37 -33.22 -56.78
CA ALA A 124 -4.25 -33.23 -55.62
C ALA A 124 -5.73 -33.31 -56.02
N ASP A 125 -6.55 -33.97 -55.18
CA ASP A 125 -8.01 -34.04 -55.30
C ASP A 125 -8.67 -33.16 -54.25
N VAL A 126 -9.83 -32.58 -54.55
CA VAL A 126 -10.59 -31.74 -53.61
C VAL A 126 -12.05 -32.16 -53.60
N ARG A 127 -12.55 -32.49 -52.41
CA ARG A 127 -13.94 -32.83 -52.19
C ARG A 127 -14.55 -31.92 -51.15
N GLN A 128 -15.78 -31.49 -51.41
CA GLN A 128 -16.57 -30.79 -50.42
C GLN A 128 -17.15 -31.80 -49.43
N VAL A 129 -16.86 -31.64 -48.14
CA VAL A 129 -17.31 -32.55 -47.09
C VAL A 129 -18.27 -31.80 -46.18
N GLY A 130 -19.46 -32.35 -45.96
CA GLY A 130 -20.51 -31.72 -45.15
C GLY A 130 -21.21 -30.51 -45.82
N GLY A 131 -22.46 -30.24 -45.39
CA GLY A 131 -23.33 -29.22 -45.99
C GLY A 131 -22.95 -27.75 -45.73
N GLY A 132 -21.76 -27.47 -45.19
CA GLY A 132 -21.41 -26.16 -44.59
C GLY A 132 -20.20 -25.41 -45.16
N GLY A 133 -19.50 -25.93 -46.17
CA GLY A 133 -18.36 -25.24 -46.79
C GLY A 133 -16.98 -25.62 -46.24
N GLU A 134 -16.80 -26.90 -45.91
CA GLU A 134 -15.50 -27.52 -45.69
C GLU A 134 -15.01 -28.19 -46.98
N LEU A 135 -13.72 -28.05 -47.26
CA LEU A 135 -13.05 -28.72 -48.37
C LEU A 135 -11.98 -29.66 -47.83
N LEU A 136 -12.12 -30.94 -48.16
CA LEU A 136 -11.11 -31.95 -47.97
C LEU A 136 -10.19 -31.95 -49.20
N ILE A 137 -8.94 -31.55 -49.01
CA ILE A 137 -7.89 -31.59 -50.03
C ILE A 137 -7.05 -32.83 -49.78
N THR A 138 -6.87 -33.68 -50.78
CA THR A 138 -6.07 -34.90 -50.73
C THR A 138 -4.88 -34.74 -51.66
N GLY A 139 -3.65 -34.90 -51.17
CA GLY A 139 -2.48 -35.01 -52.05
C GLY A 139 -2.50 -36.36 -52.78
N VAL A 140 -2.44 -36.35 -54.11
CA VAL A 140 -2.51 -37.56 -54.96
C VAL A 140 -1.14 -37.89 -55.55
N GLY A 141 -0.43 -36.88 -56.07
CA GLY A 141 0.86 -37.03 -56.74
C GLY A 141 1.76 -35.84 -56.47
N GLU A 142 3.07 -36.01 -56.62
CA GLU A 142 4.04 -34.94 -56.36
C GLU A 142 3.95 -33.83 -57.41
N GLY A 143 3.93 -32.57 -56.97
CA GLY A 143 3.93 -31.42 -57.86
C GLY A 143 3.27 -30.18 -57.26
N ARG A 144 3.01 -29.19 -58.12
CA ARG A 144 2.28 -27.96 -57.77
C ARG A 144 1.01 -27.87 -58.59
N THR A 145 -0.12 -27.63 -57.94
CA THR A 145 -1.41 -27.45 -58.58
C THR A 145 -2.14 -26.27 -57.96
N SER A 146 -2.99 -25.61 -58.72
CA SER A 146 -3.78 -24.48 -58.24
C SER A 146 -5.17 -24.94 -57.85
N LEU A 147 -5.65 -24.49 -56.70
CA LEU A 147 -7.03 -24.70 -56.25
C LEU A 147 -7.78 -23.38 -56.30
N LEU A 148 -8.85 -23.35 -57.08
CA LEU A 148 -9.77 -22.22 -57.18
C LEU A 148 -11.06 -22.55 -56.44
N VAL A 149 -11.44 -21.68 -55.51
CA VAL A 149 -12.67 -21.82 -54.72
C VAL A 149 -13.56 -20.63 -55.03
N TRP A 150 -14.80 -20.91 -55.48
CA TRP A 150 -15.83 -19.89 -55.63
C TRP A 150 -16.76 -19.96 -54.42
N ARG A 151 -16.93 -18.84 -53.74
CA ARG A 151 -17.91 -18.71 -52.66
C ARG A 151 -19.27 -18.31 -53.21
N THR A 152 -20.34 -18.60 -52.47
CA THR A 152 -21.71 -18.22 -52.85
C THR A 152 -21.93 -16.70 -52.91
N ASN A 153 -21.06 -15.92 -52.26
CA ASN A 153 -21.05 -14.45 -52.34
C ASN A 153 -20.39 -13.89 -53.61
N GLY A 154 -20.01 -14.74 -54.57
CA GLY A 154 -19.40 -14.35 -55.85
C GLY A 154 -17.88 -14.14 -55.80
N SER A 155 -17.25 -14.16 -54.62
CA SER A 155 -15.79 -14.04 -54.49
C SER A 155 -15.06 -15.33 -54.92
N ARG A 156 -13.86 -15.18 -55.49
CA ARG A 156 -12.98 -16.28 -55.87
C ARG A 156 -11.70 -16.24 -55.04
N LEU A 157 -11.26 -17.39 -54.57
CA LEU A 157 -10.02 -17.56 -53.84
C LEU A 157 -9.13 -18.54 -54.59
N GLY A 158 -7.88 -18.15 -54.84
CA GLY A 158 -6.85 -19.03 -55.38
C GLY A 158 -5.90 -19.49 -54.29
N TYR A 159 -5.63 -20.80 -54.25
CA TYR A 159 -4.63 -21.43 -53.40
C TYR A 159 -3.59 -22.12 -54.28
N LEU A 160 -2.32 -22.04 -53.89
CA LEU A 160 -1.27 -22.88 -54.47
C LEU A 160 -1.12 -24.13 -53.61
N VAL A 161 -1.48 -25.29 -54.14
CA VAL A 161 -1.32 -26.58 -53.47
C VAL A 161 0.00 -27.19 -53.92
N VAL A 162 0.89 -27.44 -52.97
CA VAL A 162 2.19 -28.08 -53.20
C VAL A 162 2.15 -29.43 -52.53
N VAL A 163 2.17 -30.49 -53.33
CA VAL A 163 2.19 -31.86 -52.85
C VAL A 163 3.62 -32.39 -53.00
N ARG A 164 4.22 -32.82 -51.91
CA ARG A 164 5.56 -33.42 -51.91
C ARG A 164 5.47 -34.85 -51.43
N ARG A 165 6.28 -35.74 -52.00
CA ARG A 165 6.48 -37.06 -51.41
C ARG A 165 7.31 -36.86 -50.15
N GLN A 166 6.68 -36.86 -48.98
CA GLN A 166 7.42 -36.80 -47.72
C GLN A 166 8.05 -38.18 -47.49
N ASP A 167 9.31 -38.35 -47.91
CA ASP A 167 10.08 -39.52 -47.53
C ASP A 167 10.51 -39.35 -46.06
N PRO A 168 10.12 -40.27 -45.15
CA PRO A 168 10.58 -40.26 -43.77
C PRO A 168 12.12 -40.23 -43.65
N ARG A 169 12.84 -40.74 -44.66
CA ARG A 169 14.31 -40.69 -44.73
C ARG A 169 14.83 -39.28 -44.99
N GLU A 170 14.18 -38.49 -45.83
CA GLU A 170 14.53 -37.08 -46.04
C GLU A 170 14.22 -36.25 -44.80
N LEU A 171 13.05 -36.47 -44.19
CA LEU A 171 12.69 -35.84 -42.91
C LEU A 171 13.70 -36.18 -41.81
N MET A 172 14.16 -37.44 -41.74
CA MET A 172 15.22 -37.85 -40.82
C MET A 172 16.52 -37.08 -41.05
N ILE A 173 16.93 -36.85 -42.31
CA ILE A 173 18.14 -36.08 -42.63
C ILE A 173 17.99 -34.62 -42.17
N GLU A 174 16.83 -34.00 -42.43
CA GLU A 174 16.53 -32.63 -42.00
C GLU A 174 16.53 -32.51 -40.47
N VAL A 175 15.86 -33.43 -39.78
CA VAL A 175 15.83 -33.48 -38.30
C VAL A 175 17.23 -33.70 -37.73
N ARG A 176 18.03 -34.59 -38.32
CA ARG A 176 19.43 -34.81 -37.90
C ARG A 176 20.28 -33.57 -38.13
N ALA A 177 20.08 -32.84 -39.23
CA ALA A 177 20.77 -31.57 -39.48
C ALA A 177 20.39 -30.49 -38.46
N LEU A 178 19.12 -30.41 -38.04
CA LEU A 178 18.66 -29.47 -37.01
C LEU A 178 19.16 -29.82 -35.60
N LEU A 179 19.25 -31.12 -35.28
CA LEU A 179 19.80 -31.58 -34.01
C LEU A 179 21.32 -31.40 -33.94
N GLY A 180 22.03 -31.50 -35.08
CA GLY A 180 23.48 -31.44 -35.16
C GLY A 180 24.17 -32.66 -34.56
N GLU A 181 25.44 -32.53 -34.20
CA GLU A 181 26.27 -33.59 -33.62
C GLU A 181 26.05 -33.77 -32.10
N ARG A 182 24.80 -33.71 -31.65
CA ARG A 182 24.48 -33.84 -30.22
C ARG A 182 24.54 -35.30 -29.78
N GLU A 183 25.40 -35.57 -28.82
CA GLU A 183 25.57 -36.90 -28.24
C GLU A 183 24.33 -37.33 -27.45
N GLY A 184 24.03 -38.64 -27.48
CA GLY A 184 22.95 -39.23 -26.70
C GLY A 184 21.57 -39.22 -27.35
N ILE A 185 21.39 -38.59 -28.54
CA ILE A 185 20.12 -38.59 -29.28
C ILE A 185 20.26 -39.46 -30.55
N HIS A 186 19.42 -40.48 -30.65
CA HIS A 186 19.31 -41.35 -31.81
C HIS A 186 18.05 -41.04 -32.61
N VAL A 187 18.23 -40.84 -33.90
CA VAL A 187 17.14 -40.62 -34.85
C VAL A 187 16.97 -41.89 -35.67
N ARG A 188 15.75 -42.46 -35.68
CA ARG A 188 15.41 -43.63 -36.49
C ARG A 188 14.07 -43.45 -37.18
N VAL A 189 13.89 -44.09 -38.32
CA VAL A 189 12.60 -44.13 -39.02
C VAL A 189 11.85 -45.39 -38.60
N VAL A 190 10.59 -45.24 -38.20
CA VAL A 190 9.69 -46.35 -37.89
C VAL A 190 8.38 -46.13 -38.64
N GLY A 191 8.13 -46.93 -39.67
CA GLY A 191 6.98 -46.76 -40.55
C GLY A 191 7.05 -45.45 -41.33
N ASP A 192 6.04 -44.60 -41.15
CA ASP A 192 5.90 -43.26 -41.75
C ASP A 192 6.40 -42.13 -40.82
N ARG A 193 6.96 -42.47 -39.65
CA ARG A 193 7.37 -41.51 -38.63
C ARG A 193 8.87 -41.53 -38.37
N VAL A 194 9.37 -40.38 -37.93
CA VAL A 194 10.73 -40.25 -37.38
C VAL A 194 10.63 -40.30 -35.86
N ILE A 195 11.40 -41.19 -35.25
CA ILE A 195 11.44 -41.39 -33.81
C ILE A 195 12.77 -40.88 -33.27
N LEU A 196 12.71 -40.02 -32.25
CA LEU A 196 13.87 -39.54 -31.49
C LEU A 196 13.96 -40.30 -30.16
N GLU A 197 15.09 -40.93 -29.87
CA GLU A 197 15.30 -41.73 -28.65
C GLU A 197 16.64 -41.38 -27.99
N GLY A 198 16.74 -41.64 -26.68
CA GLY A 198 17.98 -41.48 -25.92
C GLY A 198 17.88 -40.42 -24.83
N GLU A 199 19.04 -39.92 -24.37
CA GLU A 199 19.13 -38.96 -23.27
C GLU A 199 19.91 -37.70 -23.67
N THR A 200 19.39 -36.53 -23.30
CA THR A 200 20.12 -35.27 -23.53
C THR A 200 21.08 -34.94 -22.39
N LEU A 201 22.25 -34.42 -22.73
CA LEU A 201 23.27 -34.02 -21.75
C LEU A 201 23.01 -32.63 -21.14
N THR A 202 22.27 -31.77 -21.85
CA THR A 202 21.91 -30.42 -21.40
C THR A 202 20.39 -30.17 -21.50
N GLY A 203 19.93 -29.10 -20.84
CA GLY A 203 18.55 -28.62 -20.96
C GLY A 203 18.25 -28.05 -22.35
N ASP A 204 19.17 -27.24 -22.90
CA ASP A 204 19.04 -26.62 -24.23
C ASP A 204 18.86 -27.66 -25.35
N ASP A 205 19.49 -28.82 -25.20
CA ASP A 205 19.38 -29.94 -26.12
C ASP A 205 17.97 -30.53 -26.09
N TYR A 206 17.40 -30.65 -24.89
CA TYR A 206 16.05 -31.14 -24.68
C TYR A 206 15.01 -30.15 -25.23
N GLU A 207 15.17 -28.84 -24.97
CA GLU A 207 14.28 -27.81 -25.50
C GLU A 207 14.27 -27.80 -27.03
N ARG A 208 15.44 -27.95 -27.67
CA ARG A 208 15.54 -28.04 -29.13
C ARG A 208 14.80 -29.27 -29.67
N VAL A 209 14.89 -30.41 -29.00
CA VAL A 209 14.12 -31.61 -29.37
C VAL A 209 12.62 -31.32 -29.31
N GLN A 210 12.14 -30.65 -28.26
CA GLN A 210 10.72 -30.27 -28.13
C GLN A 210 10.28 -29.33 -29.27
N GLN A 211 11.08 -28.32 -29.59
CA GLN A 211 10.83 -27.39 -30.69
C GLN A 211 10.75 -28.13 -32.04
N ILE A 212 11.65 -29.07 -32.30
CA ILE A 212 11.61 -29.88 -33.52
C ILE A 212 10.34 -30.72 -33.59
N THR A 213 9.92 -31.38 -32.50
CA THR A 213 8.66 -32.13 -32.50
C THR A 213 7.41 -31.26 -32.66
N GLN A 214 7.44 -29.99 -32.24
CA GLN A 214 6.36 -29.04 -32.48
C GLN A 214 6.32 -28.57 -33.94
N LEU A 215 7.49 -28.36 -34.55
CA LEU A 215 7.63 -27.93 -35.95
C LEU A 215 7.29 -29.06 -36.95
N TYR A 216 7.63 -30.31 -36.60
CA TYR A 216 7.41 -31.49 -37.44
C TYR A 216 6.53 -32.51 -36.71
N PRO A 217 5.19 -32.45 -36.85
CA PRO A 217 4.26 -33.35 -36.14
C PRO A 217 4.41 -34.86 -36.45
N GLN A 218 5.16 -35.20 -37.51
CA GLN A 218 5.50 -36.58 -37.87
C GLN A 218 6.70 -37.13 -37.07
N VAL A 219 7.39 -36.25 -36.33
CA VAL A 219 8.48 -36.62 -35.42
C VAL A 219 7.87 -36.93 -34.04
N THR A 220 8.17 -38.11 -33.51
CA THR A 220 7.79 -38.50 -32.15
C THR A 220 9.04 -38.58 -31.30
N SER A 221 9.07 -37.88 -30.16
CA SER A 221 10.21 -37.90 -29.25
C SER A 221 9.93 -38.75 -28.01
N PHE A 222 10.83 -39.69 -27.75
CA PHE A 222 10.99 -40.41 -26.48
C PHE A 222 12.27 -40.00 -25.75
N VAL A 223 12.92 -38.92 -26.19
CA VAL A 223 14.14 -38.41 -25.58
C VAL A 223 13.85 -37.95 -24.15
N ARG A 224 14.73 -38.29 -23.23
CA ARG A 224 14.63 -37.88 -21.82
C ARG A 224 15.81 -36.99 -21.44
N PRO A 225 15.64 -36.02 -20.53
CA PRO A 225 16.78 -35.30 -20.00
C PRO A 225 17.57 -36.20 -19.05
N SER A 226 18.89 -36.30 -19.26
CA SER A 226 19.78 -37.08 -18.38
C SER A 226 19.77 -36.55 -16.95
N GLY A 227 20.24 -37.36 -16.01
CA GLY A 227 20.39 -36.92 -14.61
C GLY A 227 21.28 -35.67 -14.47
N ASN A 228 22.33 -35.56 -15.29
CA ASN A 228 23.21 -34.39 -15.31
C ASN A 228 22.52 -33.16 -15.88
N ALA A 229 21.76 -33.29 -16.97
CA ALA A 229 20.97 -32.19 -17.53
C ALA A 229 19.99 -31.63 -16.49
N ARG A 230 19.30 -32.49 -15.74
CA ARG A 230 18.37 -32.09 -14.69
C ARG A 230 19.06 -31.40 -13.52
N ARG A 231 20.25 -31.85 -13.12
CA ARG A 231 21.06 -31.17 -12.10
C ARG A 231 21.48 -29.77 -12.54
N LEU A 232 21.94 -29.62 -13.78
CA LEU A 232 22.30 -28.32 -14.35
C LEU A 232 21.08 -27.38 -14.43
N ALA A 233 19.91 -27.90 -14.79
CA ALA A 233 18.66 -27.16 -14.77
C ALA A 233 18.29 -26.69 -13.34
N ALA A 234 18.43 -27.57 -12.34
CA ALA A 234 18.21 -27.20 -10.93
C ALA A 234 19.19 -26.12 -10.46
N GLU A 235 20.47 -26.19 -10.84
CA GLU A 235 21.48 -25.17 -10.54
C GLU A 235 21.17 -23.82 -11.24
N ALA A 236 20.73 -23.85 -12.48
CA ALA A 236 20.28 -22.65 -13.20
C ALA A 236 19.05 -22.02 -12.53
N LEU A 237 18.09 -22.85 -12.12
CA LEU A 237 16.90 -22.40 -11.40
C LEU A 237 17.27 -21.79 -10.04
N ASN A 238 18.14 -22.44 -9.27
CA ASN A 238 18.66 -21.90 -8.01
C ASN A 238 19.30 -20.51 -8.19
N ARG A 239 20.09 -20.30 -9.25
CA ARG A 239 20.66 -18.98 -9.57
C ARG A 239 19.59 -17.96 -9.94
N ALA A 240 18.51 -18.35 -10.61
CA ALA A 240 17.40 -17.46 -10.90
C ALA A 240 16.64 -17.07 -9.62
N LEU A 241 16.34 -18.04 -8.75
CA LEU A 241 15.68 -17.82 -7.46
C LEU A 241 16.45 -16.83 -6.57
N GLN A 242 17.78 -17.02 -6.47
CA GLN A 242 18.65 -16.13 -5.70
C GLN A 242 18.65 -14.69 -6.24
N ARG A 243 18.73 -14.51 -7.56
CA ARG A 243 18.67 -13.18 -8.21
C ARG A 243 17.35 -12.45 -7.94
N HIS A 244 16.25 -13.19 -7.80
CA HIS A 244 14.93 -12.64 -7.54
C HIS A 244 14.55 -12.53 -6.05
N GLY A 245 15.50 -12.82 -5.14
CA GLY A 245 15.34 -12.68 -3.70
C GLY A 245 14.68 -13.86 -3.00
N LEU A 246 14.40 -14.96 -3.70
CA LEU A 246 13.72 -16.14 -3.15
C LEU A 246 14.72 -17.09 -2.47
N ARG A 247 15.46 -16.59 -1.47
CA ARG A 247 16.54 -17.33 -0.80
C ARG A 247 16.07 -18.51 0.05
N GLY A 248 14.81 -18.51 0.45
CA GLY A 248 14.19 -19.60 1.24
C GLY A 248 13.73 -20.79 0.42
N VAL A 249 13.99 -20.79 -0.90
CA VAL A 249 13.56 -21.83 -1.83
C VAL A 249 14.78 -22.40 -2.56
N SER A 250 14.82 -23.72 -2.67
CA SER A 250 15.83 -24.45 -3.44
C SER A 250 15.20 -25.41 -4.42
N ALA A 251 15.79 -25.47 -5.62
CA ALA A 251 15.51 -26.47 -6.63
C ALA A 251 16.42 -27.69 -6.45
N GLY A 252 15.83 -28.87 -6.43
CA GLY A 252 16.51 -30.17 -6.36
C GLY A 252 15.99 -31.13 -7.43
N VAL A 253 16.65 -32.28 -7.56
CA VAL A 253 16.21 -33.37 -8.43
C VAL A 253 15.81 -34.55 -7.54
N LEU A 254 14.55 -34.96 -7.62
CA LEU A 254 14.02 -36.12 -6.91
C LEU A 254 13.63 -37.20 -7.93
N GLY A 255 14.43 -38.26 -8.01
CA GLY A 255 14.24 -39.34 -8.97
C GLY A 255 14.32 -38.83 -10.42
N ASN A 256 13.16 -38.77 -11.11
CA ASN A 256 13.08 -38.23 -12.48
C ASN A 256 12.58 -36.78 -12.58
N THR A 257 12.21 -36.16 -11.46
CA THR A 257 11.45 -34.90 -11.42
C THR A 257 12.27 -33.79 -10.76
N LEU A 258 12.11 -32.56 -11.25
CA LEU A 258 12.68 -31.38 -10.61
C LEU A 258 11.69 -30.90 -9.56
N VAL A 259 12.16 -30.67 -8.33
CA VAL A 259 11.30 -30.29 -7.20
C VAL A 259 11.78 -28.96 -6.62
N LEU A 260 10.83 -28.13 -6.20
CA LEU A 260 11.08 -26.89 -5.46
C LEU A 260 10.69 -27.11 -4.02
N GLU A 261 11.64 -26.94 -3.11
CA GLU A 261 11.46 -27.14 -1.68
C GLU A 261 11.81 -25.86 -0.91
N GLY A 262 11.23 -25.71 0.28
CA GLY A 262 11.50 -24.60 1.19
C GLY A 262 10.26 -23.77 1.51
N SER A 263 10.46 -22.50 1.83
CA SER A 263 9.40 -21.59 2.24
C SER A 263 9.54 -20.17 1.66
N VAL A 264 8.41 -19.54 1.36
CA VAL A 264 8.33 -18.13 0.90
C VAL A 264 7.64 -17.24 1.91
N GLU A 265 7.97 -15.95 1.95
CA GLU A 265 7.44 -15.01 2.96
C GLU A 265 5.99 -14.59 2.69
N SER A 266 5.52 -14.69 1.44
CA SER A 266 4.20 -14.21 1.03
C SER A 266 3.60 -15.04 -0.11
N LYS A 267 2.28 -14.92 -0.28
CA LYS A 267 1.58 -15.51 -1.44
C LYS A 267 2.03 -14.91 -2.76
N ASP A 268 2.47 -13.65 -2.78
CA ASP A 268 2.97 -13.00 -3.98
C ASP A 268 4.37 -13.52 -4.34
N ASP A 269 5.21 -13.81 -3.36
CA ASP A 269 6.48 -14.51 -3.57
C ASP A 269 6.26 -15.92 -4.13
N LEU A 270 5.20 -16.62 -3.70
CA LEU A 270 4.80 -17.92 -4.27
C LEU A 270 4.40 -17.80 -5.75
N ARG A 271 3.64 -16.76 -6.12
CA ARG A 271 3.27 -16.50 -7.53
C ARG A 271 4.50 -16.17 -8.37
N LYS A 272 5.42 -15.36 -7.82
CA LYS A 272 6.69 -15.02 -8.47
C LYS A 272 7.56 -16.26 -8.66
N LEU A 273 7.61 -17.15 -7.67
CA LEU A 273 8.28 -18.44 -7.75
C LEU A 273 7.70 -19.29 -8.89
N ASP A 274 6.38 -19.43 -8.97
CA ASP A 274 5.72 -20.22 -10.02
C ASP A 274 6.02 -19.67 -11.42
N LEU A 275 6.04 -18.34 -11.59
CA LEU A 275 6.44 -17.70 -12.85
C LEU A 275 7.90 -17.99 -13.21
N ILE A 276 8.83 -17.89 -12.26
CA ILE A 276 10.25 -18.18 -12.49
C ILE A 276 10.45 -19.67 -12.80
N ALA A 277 9.77 -20.54 -12.06
CA ALA A 277 9.81 -21.97 -12.25
C ALA A 277 9.35 -22.32 -13.68
N ARG A 278 8.17 -21.84 -14.10
CA ARG A 278 7.66 -22.07 -15.47
C ARG A 278 8.57 -21.52 -16.57
N ALA A 279 9.20 -20.36 -16.33
CA ALA A 279 10.08 -19.73 -17.30
C ALA A 279 11.44 -20.42 -17.43
N ALA A 280 11.94 -21.06 -16.37
CA ALA A 280 13.27 -21.68 -16.35
C ALA A 280 13.26 -23.21 -16.38
N ALA A 281 12.14 -23.85 -16.04
CA ALA A 281 11.96 -25.30 -16.02
C ALA A 281 10.51 -25.68 -16.32
N GLU A 282 10.27 -26.36 -17.43
CA GLU A 282 8.92 -26.69 -17.91
C GLU A 282 8.12 -27.63 -16.98
N LYS A 283 8.81 -28.40 -16.11
CA LYS A 283 8.21 -29.43 -15.23
C LYS A 283 8.87 -29.49 -13.84
N ALA A 284 8.81 -28.39 -13.09
CA ALA A 284 9.17 -28.38 -11.68
C ALA A 284 7.93 -28.57 -10.80
N GLU A 285 7.94 -29.59 -9.94
CA GLU A 285 6.90 -29.78 -8.92
C GLU A 285 7.14 -28.83 -7.75
N ASN A 286 6.11 -28.06 -7.39
CA ASN A 286 6.24 -27.05 -6.35
C ASN A 286 5.77 -27.59 -4.99
N LEU A 287 6.72 -27.86 -4.09
CA LEU A 287 6.49 -28.29 -2.71
C LEU A 287 6.74 -27.16 -1.71
N VAL A 288 6.85 -25.91 -2.18
CA VAL A 288 7.15 -24.75 -1.34
C VAL A 288 5.94 -24.35 -0.51
N THR A 289 6.18 -24.09 0.76
CA THR A 289 5.16 -23.62 1.71
C THR A 289 5.23 -22.10 1.89
N VAL A 290 4.12 -21.48 2.26
CA VAL A 290 4.14 -20.06 2.68
C VAL A 290 4.53 -20.04 4.15
N GLY A 291 5.69 -19.47 4.45
CA GLY A 291 6.20 -19.28 5.79
C GLY A 291 5.31 -18.36 6.63
N MET A 292 5.56 -18.34 7.93
CA MET A 292 4.83 -17.46 8.86
C MET A 292 5.11 -16.01 8.51
N LYS A 293 4.04 -15.22 8.39
CA LYS A 293 4.16 -13.77 8.19
C LYS A 293 4.85 -13.14 9.40
N ARG A 294 5.75 -12.19 9.13
CA ARG A 294 6.32 -11.33 10.17
C ARG A 294 5.20 -10.54 10.83
N MET A 295 5.20 -10.50 12.16
CA MET A 295 4.23 -9.73 12.92
C MET A 295 4.78 -8.32 13.13
N ILE A 296 3.92 -7.33 13.06
CA ILE A 296 4.26 -5.91 13.21
C ILE A 296 3.34 -5.34 14.29
N LEU A 297 3.95 -4.76 15.31
CA LEU A 297 3.31 -3.90 16.30
C LEU A 297 3.34 -2.46 15.77
N VAL A 298 2.21 -1.79 15.75
CA VAL A 298 2.13 -0.36 15.47
C VAL A 298 1.61 0.36 16.70
N GLU A 299 2.40 1.30 17.19
CA GLU A 299 2.06 2.18 18.32
C GLU A 299 1.79 3.57 17.76
N VAL A 300 0.58 4.12 17.98
CA VAL A 300 0.24 5.49 17.57
C VAL A 300 0.00 6.31 18.83
N ASP A 301 0.66 7.47 18.94
CA ASP A 301 0.54 8.34 20.11
C ASP A 301 -0.13 9.66 19.71
N PHE A 302 -1.26 9.96 20.33
CA PHE A 302 -1.92 11.26 20.25
C PHE A 302 -1.58 12.06 21.50
N VAL A 303 -0.86 13.16 21.34
CA VAL A 303 -0.45 14.04 22.43
C VAL A 303 -1.07 15.41 22.21
N GLU A 304 -1.95 15.82 23.12
CA GLU A 304 -2.51 17.17 23.13
C GLU A 304 -2.22 17.87 24.45
N ALA A 305 -1.73 19.11 24.35
CA ALA A 305 -1.57 20.01 25.47
C ALA A 305 -2.36 21.30 25.19
N SER A 306 -3.31 21.62 26.05
CA SER A 306 -4.07 22.86 26.00
C SER A 306 -3.84 23.67 27.27
N THR A 307 -3.57 24.96 27.13
CA THR A 307 -3.43 25.90 28.24
C THR A 307 -4.35 27.08 28.01
N GLY A 308 -4.99 27.55 29.07
CA GLY A 308 -5.88 28.71 29.05
C GLY A 308 -5.58 29.62 30.23
N SER A 309 -5.55 30.93 29.99
CA SER A 309 -5.42 31.95 31.03
C SER A 309 -6.49 33.01 30.81
N SER A 310 -7.27 33.32 31.86
CA SER A 310 -8.20 34.46 31.85
C SER A 310 -7.83 35.43 32.95
N ARG A 311 -7.81 36.72 32.62
CA ARG A 311 -7.52 37.79 33.56
C ARG A 311 -8.53 38.90 33.34
N ALA A 312 -9.31 39.22 34.37
CA ALA A 312 -10.24 40.34 34.35
C ALA A 312 -9.92 41.27 35.52
N VAL A 313 -9.72 42.55 35.23
CA VAL A 313 -9.50 43.59 36.25
C VAL A 313 -10.35 44.79 35.87
N GLY A 314 -11.13 45.31 36.80
CA GLY A 314 -11.95 46.47 36.50
C GLY A 314 -12.62 47.09 37.70
N ILE A 315 -12.99 48.35 37.52
CA ILE A 315 -13.77 49.13 38.46
C ILE A 315 -15.04 49.56 37.72
N LYS A 316 -16.20 49.23 38.28
CA LYS A 316 -17.50 49.71 37.80
C LYS A 316 -17.85 50.97 38.58
N PRO A 317 -17.79 52.16 37.96
CA PRO A 317 -18.28 53.37 38.58
C PRO A 317 -19.82 53.37 38.62
N PRO A 318 -20.43 54.09 39.57
CA PRO A 318 -21.87 54.22 39.65
C PRO A 318 -22.44 54.84 38.36
N ALA A 319 -23.37 54.15 37.70
CA ALA A 319 -23.93 54.56 36.42
C ALA A 319 -25.10 55.57 36.55
N ALA A 320 -25.61 55.76 37.77
CA ALA A 320 -26.68 56.70 38.06
C ALA A 320 -26.34 57.44 39.37
N LEU A 321 -26.22 58.76 39.28
CA LEU A 321 -26.25 59.63 40.45
C LEU A 321 -27.72 60.02 40.69
N VAL A 322 -28.52 59.07 41.19
CA VAL A 322 -29.91 59.34 41.56
C VAL A 322 -29.92 59.80 43.02
N SER A 323 -30.10 61.10 43.23
CA SER A 323 -30.59 61.62 44.50
C SER A 323 -32.11 61.48 44.52
N THR A 324 -32.62 60.31 44.90
CA THR A 324 -33.98 60.20 45.43
C THR A 324 -33.85 59.67 46.84
N GLY A 325 -34.55 60.33 47.76
CA GLY A 325 -34.38 60.22 49.22
C GLY A 325 -34.36 58.80 49.80
N GLU A 326 -33.92 58.77 51.07
CA GLU A 326 -33.85 57.67 52.02
C GLU A 326 -34.35 56.28 51.56
N GLY A 327 -33.43 55.31 51.54
CA GLY A 327 -33.79 53.89 51.70
C GLY A 327 -33.60 52.95 50.49
N ALA A 328 -32.73 53.25 49.53
CA ALA A 328 -32.45 52.32 48.43
C ALA A 328 -31.20 51.44 48.67
N THR A 329 -31.41 50.15 48.96
CA THR A 329 -30.35 49.13 48.89
C THR A 329 -30.14 48.68 47.45
N ALA A 330 -28.97 48.98 46.88
CA ALA A 330 -28.56 48.49 45.57
C ALA A 330 -27.54 47.34 45.74
N SER A 331 -27.83 46.18 45.14
CA SER A 331 -26.95 45.03 45.12
C SER A 331 -26.40 44.83 43.70
N VAL A 332 -25.09 45.00 43.52
CA VAL A 332 -24.41 44.73 42.24
C VAL A 332 -24.04 43.25 42.17
N SER A 333 -24.73 42.50 41.30
CA SER A 333 -24.36 41.13 40.94
C SER A 333 -23.54 41.16 39.64
N ILE A 334 -22.33 40.61 39.67
CA ILE A 334 -21.54 40.42 38.45
C ILE A 334 -22.04 39.12 37.80
N ILE A 335 -22.92 39.25 36.80
CA ILE A 335 -23.50 38.14 36.05
C ILE A 335 -22.63 37.92 34.81
N HIS A 336 -22.04 36.73 34.67
CA HIS A 336 -21.47 36.28 33.40
C HIS A 336 -22.46 35.29 32.78
N PRO A 337 -23.01 35.56 31.58
CA PRO A 337 -23.70 34.52 30.84
C PRO A 337 -22.66 33.48 30.40
N ILE A 338 -22.79 32.26 30.92
CA ILE A 338 -22.13 31.10 30.32
C ILE A 338 -22.99 30.70 29.13
N ALA A 339 -22.42 30.68 27.93
CA ALA A 339 -23.14 30.22 26.75
C ALA A 339 -23.66 28.78 26.96
N GLY A 340 -24.98 28.58 26.89
CA GLY A 340 -25.61 27.26 26.98
C GLY A 340 -26.50 26.98 28.20
N LEU A 341 -26.75 27.95 29.09
CA LEU A 341 -27.66 27.77 30.23
C LEU A 341 -28.86 28.73 30.10
N ASP A 342 -30.09 28.18 30.16
CA ASP A 342 -31.36 28.91 30.11
C ASP A 342 -31.37 30.07 31.14
N SER A 343 -31.92 31.20 30.70
CA SER A 343 -32.36 32.37 31.46
C SER A 343 -33.17 32.03 32.71
N GLY A 344 -32.51 31.58 33.77
CA GLY A 344 -33.16 31.34 35.07
C GLY A 344 -32.29 30.72 36.17
N GLN A 345 -31.12 30.15 35.85
CA GLN A 345 -30.23 29.53 36.83
C GLN A 345 -28.86 30.23 36.85
N THR A 346 -28.60 31.06 37.86
CA THR A 346 -27.38 31.86 38.02
C THR A 346 -26.39 31.17 38.95
N GLN A 347 -25.21 30.75 38.46
CA GLN A 347 -24.11 30.36 39.36
C GLN A 347 -23.39 31.60 39.90
N ARG A 348 -23.46 31.77 41.22
CA ARG A 348 -22.75 32.80 42.00
C ARG A 348 -21.28 32.42 42.17
N SER A 349 -20.37 33.11 41.50
CA SER A 349 -18.95 33.11 41.87
C SER A 349 -18.66 34.27 42.83
N ALA A 350 -17.91 33.99 43.90
CA ALA A 350 -17.69 34.86 45.06
C ALA A 350 -17.29 36.30 44.68
N SER A 351 -18.02 37.28 45.21
CA SER A 351 -17.74 38.71 45.12
C SER A 351 -17.49 39.28 46.51
N VAL A 352 -16.45 40.10 46.67
CA VAL A 352 -16.25 40.93 47.86
C VAL A 352 -16.81 42.31 47.55
N SER A 353 -17.98 42.62 48.12
CA SER A 353 -18.63 43.93 47.99
C SER A 353 -18.48 44.72 49.28
N VAL A 354 -17.94 45.93 49.20
CA VAL A 354 -17.91 46.89 50.31
C VAL A 354 -19.00 47.93 50.03
N SER A 355 -20.08 47.89 50.80
CA SER A 355 -21.22 48.82 50.69
C SER A 355 -21.11 49.93 51.73
N ALA A 356 -21.03 51.18 51.27
CA ALA A 356 -21.14 52.37 52.11
C ALA A 356 -22.53 52.98 51.96
N SER A 357 -23.11 53.48 53.06
CA SER A 357 -24.46 54.04 53.12
C SER A 357 -24.56 55.42 52.47
N ALA A 358 -24.57 55.43 51.14
CA ALA A 358 -25.15 56.40 50.23
C ALA A 358 -25.16 55.69 48.88
N ALA A 359 -26.35 55.46 48.28
CA ALA A 359 -26.56 54.55 47.15
C ALA A 359 -25.62 54.84 45.95
N THR A 360 -24.43 54.25 45.98
CA THR A 360 -23.38 54.38 44.97
C THR A 360 -22.98 52.98 44.58
N ASP A 361 -23.36 52.56 43.37
CA ASP A 361 -23.03 51.27 42.76
C ASP A 361 -21.56 51.18 42.33
N PHE A 362 -20.65 51.53 43.25
CA PHE A 362 -19.22 51.38 43.04
C PHE A 362 -18.80 49.95 43.37
N SER A 363 -18.14 49.26 42.44
CA SER A 363 -17.54 47.95 42.70
C SER A 363 -16.18 47.82 42.01
N ALA A 364 -15.25 47.12 42.68
CA ALA A 364 -13.93 46.82 42.16
C ALA A 364 -13.70 45.31 42.22
N GLY A 365 -13.13 44.74 41.17
CA GLY A 365 -12.91 43.30 41.07
C GLY A 365 -11.68 42.95 40.26
N ALA A 366 -11.04 41.84 40.65
CA ALA A 366 -9.97 41.20 39.90
C ALA A 366 -10.17 39.68 39.93
N ARG A 367 -10.04 39.02 38.78
CA ARG A 367 -10.13 37.57 38.60
C ARG A 367 -8.97 37.11 37.73
N PHE A 368 -8.30 36.05 38.17
CA PHE A 368 -7.19 35.43 37.46
C PHE A 368 -7.40 33.91 37.49
N ASP A 369 -7.72 33.33 36.34
CA ASP A 369 -7.84 31.88 36.19
C ASP A 369 -6.75 31.37 35.25
N ASN A 370 -6.12 30.26 35.63
CA ASN A 370 -5.22 29.51 34.75
C ASN A 370 -5.66 28.05 34.75
N GLY A 371 -5.70 27.44 33.57
CA GLY A 371 -6.02 26.03 33.38
C GLY A 371 -5.06 25.38 32.39
N ALA A 372 -4.73 24.12 32.64
CA ALA A 372 -3.95 23.29 31.72
C ALA A 372 -4.57 21.91 31.64
N VAL A 373 -4.67 21.38 30.43
CA VAL A 373 -5.20 20.06 30.12
C VAL A 373 -4.19 19.33 29.26
N ARG A 374 -3.89 18.08 29.60
CA ARG A 374 -3.07 17.20 28.78
C ARG A 374 -3.84 15.92 28.49
N VAL A 375 -3.95 15.57 27.21
CA VAL A 375 -4.60 14.34 26.76
C VAL A 375 -3.54 13.48 26.08
N LEU A 376 -3.50 12.20 26.46
CA LEU A 376 -2.64 11.19 25.86
C LEU A 376 -3.46 9.95 25.55
N SER A 377 -3.49 9.56 24.28
CA SER A 377 -4.10 8.31 23.82
C SER A 377 -3.07 7.51 23.04
N GLN A 378 -2.89 6.23 23.40
CA GLN A 378 -1.87 5.35 22.80
C GLN A 378 -2.49 4.02 22.32
N PRO A 379 -3.26 4.01 21.22
CA PRO A 379 -3.68 2.75 20.62
C PRO A 379 -2.48 1.95 20.12
N ARG A 380 -2.51 0.65 20.40
CA ARG A 380 -1.50 -0.32 19.95
C ARG A 380 -2.19 -1.48 19.26
N LEU A 381 -1.67 -1.87 18.10
CA LEU A 381 -2.23 -2.97 17.33
C LEU A 381 -1.12 -3.83 16.75
N VAL A 382 -1.31 -5.15 16.85
CA VAL A 382 -0.41 -6.14 16.27
C VAL A 382 -1.11 -6.78 15.08
N CYS A 383 -0.43 -6.86 13.94
CA CYS A 383 -0.94 -7.56 12.78
C CYS A 383 0.16 -8.21 11.95
N ALA A 384 -0.22 -9.10 11.05
CA ALA A 384 0.71 -9.73 10.12
C ALA A 384 1.08 -8.75 8.99
N SER A 385 2.33 -8.78 8.54
CA SER A 385 2.80 -7.96 7.43
C SER A 385 1.94 -8.16 6.17
N GLY A 386 1.46 -7.05 5.60
CA GLY A 386 0.58 -6.98 4.44
C GLY A 386 -0.89 -7.28 4.72
N GLU A 387 -1.29 -7.48 5.98
CA GLU A 387 -2.69 -7.68 6.37
C GLU A 387 -3.28 -6.41 6.98
N LYS A 388 -4.55 -6.13 6.66
CA LYS A 388 -5.29 -5.04 7.27
C LYS A 388 -5.70 -5.43 8.69
N ALA A 389 -5.51 -4.53 9.64
CA ALA A 389 -6.00 -4.67 11.00
C ALA A 389 -6.74 -3.41 11.45
N GLN A 390 -7.75 -3.61 12.28
CA GLN A 390 -8.61 -2.55 12.78
C GLN A 390 -8.76 -2.68 14.30
N PHE A 391 -8.70 -1.53 14.98
CA PHE A 391 -8.98 -1.39 16.40
C PHE A 391 -10.01 -0.27 16.60
N VAL A 392 -11.06 -0.55 17.37
CA VAL A 392 -12.10 0.43 17.71
C VAL A 392 -12.35 0.35 19.22
N ALA A 393 -12.23 1.48 19.91
CA ALA A 393 -12.53 1.59 21.33
C ALA A 393 -13.30 2.89 21.58
N GLY A 394 -14.58 2.79 21.94
CA GLY A 394 -15.44 3.95 22.10
C GLY A 394 -16.91 3.57 22.13
N GLY A 395 -17.78 4.50 21.75
CA GLY A 395 -19.23 4.34 21.75
C GLY A 395 -19.89 4.80 20.46
N GLU A 396 -21.22 4.73 20.43
CA GLU A 396 -22.03 5.21 19.30
C GLU A 396 -23.07 6.20 19.80
N ILE A 397 -23.19 7.35 19.12
CA ILE A 397 -24.21 8.36 19.37
C ILE A 397 -25.37 8.12 18.40
N PRO A 398 -26.60 7.88 18.89
CA PRO A 398 -27.78 7.82 18.04
C PRO A 398 -28.19 9.23 17.60
N ILE A 399 -28.17 9.48 16.30
CA ILE A 399 -28.65 10.71 15.67
C ILE A 399 -30.02 10.41 15.07
N VAL A 400 -31.06 11.05 15.59
CA VAL A 400 -32.43 10.87 15.09
C VAL A 400 -32.68 11.88 13.97
N MET A 401 -32.91 11.38 12.76
CA MET A 401 -33.33 12.17 11.60
C MET A 401 -34.85 12.09 11.45
N VAL A 402 -35.53 13.22 11.65
CA VAL A 402 -36.97 13.33 11.45
C VAL A 402 -37.23 13.98 10.09
N THR A 403 -37.81 13.21 9.18
CA THR A 403 -38.39 13.71 7.93
C THR A 403 -39.91 13.81 8.13
N GLN A 404 -40.63 14.62 7.33
CA GLN A 404 -42.05 14.98 7.54
C GLN A 404 -43.02 13.81 7.83
N SER A 405 -42.65 12.57 7.53
CA SER A 405 -43.46 11.37 7.76
C SER A 405 -42.69 10.14 8.26
N GLN A 406 -41.38 10.23 8.54
CA GLN A 406 -40.55 9.11 9.01
C GLN A 406 -39.42 9.55 9.95
N SER A 407 -39.17 8.78 11.01
CA SER A 407 -38.01 8.91 11.89
C SER A 407 -37.00 7.80 11.59
N SER A 408 -35.77 8.18 11.25
CA SER A 408 -34.63 7.25 11.11
C SER A 408 -33.60 7.52 12.21
N VAL A 409 -32.94 6.47 12.69
CA VAL A 409 -31.85 6.59 13.67
C VAL A 409 -30.54 6.16 13.00
N GLU A 410 -29.56 7.06 12.96
CA GLU A 410 -28.20 6.78 12.47
C GLU A 410 -27.22 6.76 13.64
N PHE A 411 -26.40 5.73 13.76
CA PHE A 411 -25.40 5.62 14.81
C PHE A 411 -24.05 6.16 14.34
N LYS A 412 -23.58 7.22 15.01
CA LYS A 412 -22.26 7.82 14.76
C LYS A 412 -21.26 7.32 15.80
N LYS A 413 -20.25 6.56 15.37
CA LYS A 413 -19.15 6.10 16.23
C LYS A 413 -18.32 7.30 16.73
N PHE A 414 -17.83 7.20 17.95
CA PHE A 414 -16.81 8.08 18.51
C PHE A 414 -15.86 7.28 19.41
N GLY A 415 -14.67 7.82 19.68
CA GLY A 415 -13.62 7.20 20.48
C GLY A 415 -12.34 7.05 19.67
N ILE A 416 -11.61 5.97 19.86
CA ILE A 416 -10.37 5.67 19.15
C ILE A 416 -10.67 4.66 18.05
N LEU A 417 -10.36 5.03 16.81
CA LEU A 417 -10.40 4.16 15.64
C LEU A 417 -9.02 4.14 14.99
N LEU A 418 -8.47 2.95 14.78
CA LEU A 418 -7.17 2.76 14.16
C LEU A 418 -7.28 1.65 13.13
N ASP A 419 -7.15 2.01 11.85
CA ASP A 419 -6.98 1.07 10.75
C ASP A 419 -5.53 1.16 10.25
N ILE A 420 -4.87 0.01 10.13
CA ILE A 420 -3.48 -0.07 9.64
C ILE A 420 -3.31 -1.21 8.64
N THR A 421 -2.42 -0.99 7.68
CA THR A 421 -1.93 -2.03 6.78
C THR A 421 -0.40 -1.90 6.66
N PRO A 422 0.38 -2.45 7.62
CA PRO A 422 1.83 -2.36 7.59
C PRO A 422 2.45 -3.49 6.77
N THR A 423 3.51 -3.20 6.03
CA THR A 423 4.28 -4.14 5.22
C THR A 423 5.77 -3.95 5.50
N ALA A 424 6.45 -5.00 5.92
CA ALA A 424 7.89 -4.99 6.16
C ALA A 424 8.66 -5.47 4.92
N ASP A 425 9.65 -4.70 4.48
CA ASP A 425 10.57 -5.10 3.41
C ASP A 425 11.69 -6.01 3.94
N ARG A 426 12.59 -6.45 3.05
CA ARG A 426 13.77 -7.27 3.43
C ARG A 426 14.88 -6.46 4.10
N SER A 427 14.84 -5.14 4.00
CA SER A 427 15.84 -4.20 4.52
C SER A 427 15.52 -3.73 5.94
N GLY A 428 14.36 -4.13 6.50
CA GLY A 428 13.90 -3.73 7.83
C GLY A 428 13.12 -2.41 7.85
N ASN A 429 12.73 -1.88 6.68
CA ASN A 429 11.81 -0.76 6.60
C ASN A 429 10.36 -1.28 6.65
N ILE A 430 9.50 -0.54 7.33
CA ILE A 430 8.08 -0.82 7.49
C ILE A 430 7.32 0.31 6.82
N ALA A 431 6.66 0.00 5.71
CA ALA A 431 5.69 0.89 5.08
C ALA A 431 4.32 0.64 5.72
N ALA A 432 3.62 1.67 6.14
CA ALA A 432 2.31 1.53 6.77
C ALA A 432 1.33 2.56 6.20
N GLU A 433 0.21 2.06 5.67
CA GLU A 433 -1.00 2.85 5.48
C GLU A 433 -1.72 2.93 6.82
N ILE A 434 -1.97 4.14 7.32
CA ILE A 434 -2.50 4.42 8.66
C ILE A 434 -3.69 5.36 8.51
N HIS A 435 -4.81 4.95 9.10
CA HIS A 435 -5.97 5.79 9.36
C HIS A 435 -6.23 5.76 10.86
N ALA A 436 -5.95 6.86 11.54
CA ALA A 436 -6.11 6.98 12.98
C ALA A 436 -7.05 8.14 13.30
N GLU A 437 -8.13 7.86 14.00
CA GLU A 437 -9.13 8.81 14.44
C GLU A 437 -9.25 8.76 15.97
N VAL A 438 -9.23 9.93 16.62
CA VAL A 438 -9.61 10.09 18.03
C VAL A 438 -10.72 11.11 18.11
N SER A 439 -11.87 10.70 18.62
CA SER A 439 -13.06 11.53 18.75
C SER A 439 -13.67 11.47 20.15
N ASP A 440 -14.03 12.64 20.67
CA ASP A 440 -14.66 12.80 21.98
C ASP A 440 -15.99 13.56 21.85
N VAL A 441 -16.94 13.21 22.71
CA VAL A 441 -18.23 13.93 22.81
C VAL A 441 -18.02 15.25 23.53
N ASP A 442 -18.33 16.35 22.86
CA ASP A 442 -18.19 17.69 23.38
C ASP A 442 -19.56 18.40 23.44
N ARG A 443 -20.10 18.52 24.65
CA ARG A 443 -21.38 19.18 24.88
C ARG A 443 -21.31 20.71 24.78
N SER A 444 -20.11 21.30 24.82
CA SER A 444 -19.96 22.77 24.70
C SER A 444 -20.25 23.29 23.29
N ILE A 445 -20.17 22.41 22.29
CA ILE A 445 -20.50 22.68 20.89
C ILE A 445 -21.80 21.98 20.45
N ALA A 446 -22.66 21.62 21.41
CA ALA A 446 -23.94 20.99 21.13
C ALA A 446 -24.89 21.95 20.39
N VAL A 447 -25.70 21.41 19.47
CA VAL A 447 -26.74 22.15 18.76
C VAL A 447 -28.11 21.66 19.21
N ARG A 448 -28.98 22.60 19.57
CA ARG A 448 -30.38 22.28 19.90
C ARG A 448 -31.22 22.33 18.62
N ALA A 449 -31.73 21.19 18.18
CA ALA A 449 -32.57 21.08 16.99
C ALA A 449 -33.82 20.24 17.28
N ASN A 450 -34.99 20.73 16.89
CA ASN A 450 -36.29 20.04 17.07
C ASN A 450 -36.56 19.54 18.50
N GLY A 451 -36.07 20.27 19.53
CA GLY A 451 -36.23 19.88 20.93
C GLY A 451 -35.20 18.87 21.46
N PHE A 452 -34.28 18.40 20.63
CA PHE A 452 -33.17 17.53 21.01
C PHE A 452 -31.86 18.31 21.14
N ASP A 453 -31.06 17.97 22.16
CA ASP A 453 -29.68 18.45 22.28
C ASP A 453 -28.75 17.46 21.56
N LEU A 454 -28.26 17.84 20.38
CA LEU A 454 -27.30 17.03 19.63
C LEU A 454 -25.89 17.41 20.10
N PRO A 455 -25.15 16.51 20.78
CA PRO A 455 -23.79 16.81 21.20
C PRO A 455 -22.88 16.93 19.98
N GLY A 456 -21.94 17.89 20.01
CA GLY A 456 -20.91 17.95 18.99
C GLY A 456 -19.80 16.93 19.24
N LEU A 457 -19.02 16.66 18.20
CA LEU A 457 -17.87 15.75 18.26
C LEU A 457 -16.60 16.55 18.00
N ARG A 458 -15.61 16.38 18.87
CA ARG A 458 -14.25 16.88 18.62
C ARG A 458 -13.45 15.74 18.02
N VAL A 459 -13.10 15.84 16.75
CA VAL A 459 -12.48 14.76 15.98
C VAL A 459 -11.06 15.14 15.57
N ARG A 460 -10.13 14.20 15.73
CA ARG A 460 -8.75 14.26 15.23
C ARG A 460 -8.58 13.09 14.28
N ASP A 461 -8.56 13.35 12.99
CA ASP A 461 -8.47 12.33 11.93
C ASP A 461 -7.17 12.53 11.15
N VAL A 462 -6.39 11.46 11.00
CA VAL A 462 -5.22 11.42 10.13
C VAL A 462 -5.26 10.18 9.23
N LYS A 463 -5.08 10.39 7.92
CA LYS A 463 -4.96 9.35 6.89
C LYS A 463 -3.68 9.57 6.11
N THR A 464 -2.75 8.64 6.21
CA THR A 464 -1.43 8.81 5.60
C THR A 464 -0.77 7.47 5.31
N SER A 465 0.26 7.51 4.46
CA SER A 465 1.14 6.39 4.19
C SER A 465 2.56 6.82 4.51
N VAL A 466 3.23 6.11 5.42
CA VAL A 466 4.60 6.42 5.85
C VAL A 466 5.49 5.20 5.73
N THR A 467 6.79 5.43 5.57
CA THR A 467 7.81 4.37 5.64
C THR A 467 8.81 4.75 6.72
N VAL A 468 8.98 3.86 7.69
CA VAL A 468 9.81 4.08 8.88
C VAL A 468 10.64 2.83 9.13
N LYS A 469 11.82 2.97 9.71
CA LYS A 469 12.60 1.79 10.12
C LYS A 469 12.00 1.15 11.36
N ASP A 470 12.30 -0.13 11.53
CA ASP A 470 11.93 -0.88 12.73
C ASP A 470 12.34 -0.17 14.03
N GLY A 471 11.34 0.20 14.84
CA GLY A 471 11.52 0.83 16.15
C GLY A 471 11.79 2.33 16.13
N GLU A 472 11.89 2.96 14.96
CA GLU A 472 11.98 4.43 14.86
C GLU A 472 10.59 5.07 14.94
N THR A 473 10.53 6.28 15.51
CA THR A 473 9.30 7.05 15.65
C THR A 473 9.28 8.18 14.62
N ILE A 474 8.16 8.37 13.94
CA ILE A 474 7.93 9.50 13.04
C ILE A 474 6.73 10.33 13.49
N VAL A 475 6.78 11.64 13.26
CA VAL A 475 5.64 12.55 13.44
C VAL A 475 4.76 12.47 12.20
N LEU A 476 3.50 12.09 12.35
CA LEU A 476 2.52 12.04 11.27
C LEU A 476 1.89 13.41 11.00
N SER A 477 1.56 14.14 12.07
CA SER A 477 0.87 15.42 12.00
C SER A 477 1.11 16.25 13.27
N GLY A 478 1.01 17.57 13.14
CA GLY A 478 1.05 18.51 14.25
C GLY A 478 0.15 19.71 14.00
N LEU A 479 -0.44 20.25 15.07
CA LEU A 479 -1.27 21.44 15.04
C LEU A 479 -0.92 22.34 16.22
N PHE A 480 -0.64 23.60 15.95
CA PHE A 480 -0.45 24.65 16.94
C PHE A 480 -1.51 25.71 16.75
N ASN A 481 -2.30 25.98 17.80
CA ASN A 481 -3.37 26.97 17.79
C ASN A 481 -3.18 27.95 18.95
N TYR A 482 -3.24 29.25 18.63
CA TYR A 482 -3.12 30.36 19.60
C TYR A 482 -4.24 31.36 19.36
N SER A 483 -5.00 31.68 20.40
CA SER A 483 -6.01 32.75 20.37
C SER A 483 -5.84 33.66 21.58
N GLU A 484 -5.90 34.97 21.35
CA GLU A 484 -5.84 35.99 22.39
C GLU A 484 -6.97 37.00 22.16
N ASP A 485 -7.85 37.12 23.16
CA ASP A 485 -8.96 38.05 23.18
C ASP A 485 -8.70 39.11 24.24
N LYS A 486 -8.69 40.38 23.85
CA LYS A 486 -8.53 41.52 24.75
C LYS A 486 -9.69 42.48 24.58
N GLU A 487 -10.47 42.66 25.64
CA GLU A 487 -11.57 43.60 25.68
C GLU A 487 -11.29 44.68 26.73
N VAL A 488 -11.56 45.94 26.35
CA VAL A 488 -11.40 47.09 27.24
C VAL A 488 -12.66 47.93 27.17
N SER A 489 -13.41 47.96 28.27
CA SER A 489 -14.54 48.86 28.44
C SER A 489 -14.12 50.06 29.28
N LYS A 490 -14.44 51.27 28.82
CA LYS A 490 -14.02 52.53 29.45
C LYS A 490 -15.14 53.56 29.42
N VAL A 491 -15.19 54.40 30.43
CA VAL A 491 -16.08 55.57 30.43
C VAL A 491 -15.54 56.63 29.46
N PRO A 492 -16.36 57.20 28.55
CA PRO A 492 -15.96 58.30 27.69
C PRO A 492 -15.39 59.48 28.51
N LEU A 493 -14.40 60.19 27.96
CA LEU A 493 -13.65 61.27 28.62
C LEU A 493 -12.79 60.82 29.82
N LEU A 494 -13.41 60.34 30.91
CA LEU A 494 -12.73 59.97 32.17
C LEU A 494 -11.73 58.83 32.02
N GLY A 495 -12.01 57.87 31.13
CA GLY A 495 -11.07 56.78 30.83
C GLY A 495 -9.79 57.22 30.12
N HIS A 496 -9.68 58.46 29.63
CA HIS A 496 -8.47 58.93 28.92
C HIS A 496 -7.49 59.66 29.83
N ILE A 497 -7.87 60.00 31.07
CA ILE A 497 -7.02 60.74 32.01
C ILE A 497 -5.79 59.88 32.37
N PRO A 498 -4.56 60.38 32.22
CA PRO A 498 -3.36 59.67 32.68
C PRO A 498 -3.46 59.37 34.17
N ILE A 499 -3.01 58.18 34.60
CA ILE A 499 -2.99 57.73 36.00
C ILE A 499 -4.41 57.46 36.56
N LEU A 500 -5.31 58.46 36.56
CA LEU A 500 -6.65 58.38 37.14
C LEU A 500 -7.66 57.63 36.26
N GLY A 501 -7.44 57.59 34.95
CA GLY A 501 -8.35 56.93 34.01
C GLY A 501 -8.41 55.41 34.16
N GLU A 502 -7.49 54.79 34.91
CA GLU A 502 -7.55 53.35 35.20
C GLU A 502 -8.71 53.00 36.14
N LEU A 503 -9.15 53.94 36.99
CA LEU A 503 -10.34 53.78 37.84
C LEU A 503 -11.66 53.78 37.05
N PHE A 504 -11.60 54.17 35.77
CA PHE A 504 -12.74 54.27 34.86
C PHE A 504 -12.63 53.27 33.69
N LYS A 505 -11.85 52.20 33.88
CA LYS A 505 -11.64 51.12 32.91
C LYS A 505 -11.93 49.76 33.53
N SER A 506 -12.39 48.86 32.68
CA SER A 506 -12.36 47.41 32.92
C SER A 506 -11.70 46.74 31.73
N ARG A 507 -10.86 45.74 32.01
CA ARG A 507 -10.12 44.99 31.00
C ARG A 507 -10.33 43.51 31.23
N SER A 508 -10.63 42.77 30.18
CA SER A 508 -10.58 41.31 30.16
C SER A 508 -9.56 40.85 29.13
N PHE A 509 -8.79 39.83 29.50
CA PHE A 509 -7.78 39.18 28.68
C PHE A 509 -8.02 37.68 28.75
N VAL A 510 -8.19 37.03 27.60
CA VAL A 510 -8.35 35.58 27.50
C VAL A 510 -7.32 35.06 26.51
N GLU A 511 -6.41 34.20 26.97
CA GLU A 511 -5.40 33.54 26.15
C GLU A 511 -5.70 32.04 26.12
N ARG A 512 -5.67 31.43 24.93
CA ARG A 512 -5.77 29.97 24.76
C ARG A 512 -4.66 29.48 23.83
N LYS A 513 -3.95 28.44 24.23
CA LYS A 513 -2.92 27.75 23.44
C LYS A 513 -3.26 26.27 23.37
N THR A 514 -3.20 25.67 22.19
CA THR A 514 -3.39 24.23 22.00
C THR A 514 -2.31 23.70 21.07
N GLU A 515 -1.63 22.65 21.51
CA GLU A 515 -0.61 21.94 20.75
C GLU A 515 -1.03 20.48 20.62
N LEU A 516 -1.06 19.95 19.40
CA LEU A 516 -1.36 18.56 19.09
C LEU A 516 -0.20 17.99 18.27
N ALA A 517 0.23 16.78 18.62
CA ALA A 517 1.15 16.00 17.82
C ALA A 517 0.70 14.54 17.77
N ILE A 518 0.82 13.93 16.58
CA ILE A 518 0.50 12.53 16.35
C ILE A 518 1.78 11.83 15.91
N TYR A 519 2.19 10.79 16.63
CA TYR A 519 3.38 10.00 16.35
C TYR A 519 3.01 8.57 15.98
N VAL A 520 3.86 7.90 15.20
CA VAL A 520 3.77 6.45 15.01
C VAL A 520 5.13 5.80 15.15
N THR A 521 5.14 4.62 15.79
CA THR A 521 6.32 3.78 15.97
C THR A 521 5.98 2.34 15.56
N PRO A 522 6.33 1.91 14.34
CA PRO A 522 6.18 0.52 13.93
C PRO A 522 7.36 -0.33 14.42
N ARG A 523 7.09 -1.56 14.87
CA ARG A 523 8.08 -2.52 15.36
C ARG A 523 7.80 -3.92 14.82
N MET A 524 8.81 -4.60 14.31
CA MET A 524 8.72 -6.03 14.01
C MET A 524 8.72 -6.81 15.33
N ILE A 525 7.74 -7.69 15.52
CA ILE A 525 7.67 -8.56 16.69
C ILE A 525 7.67 -10.03 16.27
N SER A 526 8.20 -10.88 17.13
CA SER A 526 8.13 -12.34 16.98
C SER A 526 7.72 -12.94 18.32
N PRO A 527 7.00 -14.06 18.35
CA PRO A 527 6.71 -14.76 19.59
C PRO A 527 7.99 -15.01 20.39
N GLY A 528 8.00 -14.62 21.67
CA GLY A 528 9.15 -14.78 22.57
C GLY A 528 10.18 -13.65 22.56
N THR A 529 10.00 -12.58 21.77
CA THR A 529 10.84 -11.37 21.93
C THR A 529 10.57 -10.68 23.26
N GLU A 530 11.58 -9.99 23.80
CA GLU A 530 11.47 -9.20 25.04
C GLU A 530 10.26 -8.26 24.99
N LYS A 531 10.06 -7.57 23.87
CA LYS A 531 8.93 -6.65 23.71
C LYS A 531 7.56 -7.33 23.73
N ALA A 532 7.44 -8.52 23.14
CA ALA A 532 6.20 -9.29 23.18
C ALA A 532 5.87 -9.72 24.62
N ASN A 533 6.90 -10.12 25.37
CA ASN A 533 6.77 -10.46 26.80
C ASN A 533 6.40 -9.24 27.63
N GLU A 534 7.04 -8.09 27.40
CA GLU A 534 6.70 -6.81 28.06
C GLU A 534 5.24 -6.42 27.85
N LEU A 535 4.69 -6.61 26.64
CA LEU A 535 3.29 -6.31 26.37
C LEU A 535 2.34 -7.24 27.13
N ILE A 536 2.68 -8.54 27.20
CA ILE A 536 1.92 -9.53 27.97
C ILE A 536 1.97 -9.20 29.47
N ASP A 537 3.16 -8.93 30.00
CA ASP A 537 3.37 -8.63 31.42
C ASP A 537 2.71 -7.30 31.79
N GLY A 538 2.80 -6.30 30.91
CA GLY A 538 2.10 -5.03 31.06
C GLY A 538 0.59 -5.21 31.11
N ALA A 539 0.01 -6.03 30.21
CA ALA A 539 -1.42 -6.33 30.23
C ALA A 539 -1.84 -7.07 31.50
N ARG A 540 -1.05 -8.06 31.98
CA ARG A 540 -1.31 -8.76 33.25
C ARG A 540 -1.26 -7.81 34.44
N LYS A 541 -0.29 -6.89 34.44
CA LYS A 541 -0.17 -5.88 35.50
C LYS A 541 -1.38 -4.96 35.52
N LEU A 542 -1.81 -4.44 34.36
CA LEU A 542 -3.00 -3.60 34.27
C LEU A 542 -4.26 -4.32 34.78
N TYR A 543 -4.41 -5.61 34.47
CA TYR A 543 -5.50 -6.42 34.99
C TYR A 543 -5.46 -6.54 36.53
N LYS A 544 -4.28 -6.79 37.09
CA LYS A 544 -4.08 -6.88 38.54
C LYS A 544 -4.32 -5.55 39.25
N ASP A 545 -3.79 -4.47 38.71
CA ASP A 545 -3.98 -3.12 39.26
C ASP A 545 -5.48 -2.72 39.21
N ALA A 546 -6.21 -3.16 38.17
CA ALA A 546 -7.65 -2.97 38.07
C ALA A 546 -8.43 -3.78 39.14
N GLU A 547 -8.07 -5.05 39.36
CA GLU A 547 -8.63 -5.89 40.42
C GLU A 547 -8.45 -5.26 41.81
N ASP A 548 -7.25 -4.74 42.09
CA ASP A 548 -6.94 -4.06 43.35
C ASP A 548 -7.80 -2.78 43.53
N SER A 549 -8.04 -2.01 42.44
CA SER A 549 -8.84 -0.78 42.48
C SER A 549 -10.36 -0.98 42.54
N VAL A 550 -10.86 -2.14 42.12
CA VAL A 550 -12.29 -2.51 42.20
C VAL A 550 -12.62 -3.17 43.54
N SER A 551 -11.62 -3.45 44.39
CA SER A 551 -11.84 -3.92 45.75
C SER A 551 -12.52 -2.82 46.59
N PHE A 552 -13.86 -2.86 46.63
CA PHE A 552 -14.67 -1.94 47.40
C PHE A 552 -14.44 -2.19 48.90
N SER A 553 -13.61 -1.37 49.52
CA SER A 553 -13.52 -1.31 50.98
C SER A 553 -14.81 -0.69 51.50
N VAL A 554 -15.55 -1.42 52.36
CA VAL A 554 -16.74 -0.91 53.06
C VAL A 554 -16.42 0.30 53.97
N PHE A 555 -15.14 0.63 54.14
CA PHE A 555 -14.66 1.73 54.97
C PHE A 555 -13.99 2.89 54.19
N ASP A 556 -14.09 2.92 52.85
CA ASP A 556 -13.59 4.06 52.03
C ASP A 556 -14.69 5.08 51.70
#